data_AF-A0A9K3DUC7-F1
#
_entry.id   AF-A0A9K3DUC7-F1
#
_cell.length_a   1.000
_cell.length_b   1.000
_cell.length_c   1.000
_cell.angle_alpha   90.00
_cell.angle_beta   90.00
_cell.angle_gamma   90.00
#
_symmetry.space_group_name_H-M   'P 1'
#
loop_
_entity.id
_entity.type
_entity.pdbx_description
1 polymer ?
#
loop_
_entity_poly.entity_id
_entity_poly.type
_entity_poly.pdbx_seq_one_letter_code
_entity_poly.pdbx_strand_id
1 'polypeptide(L)'
;MAFDFGSESGQFSLKSLRCLMEHKFFFSDLRIGYEWNGWVPIKVNFVAWRLVLNRLPTAVNLVQRNINIPDTRCKVCNEEDESASHLFVACNFAQKVWDFVVGWCRLGPLFYP
;
A
#
# COMPACT_ATOMS: atom_id res chain seq x y z
N MET A 1 3.46 23.81 1.59
CA MET A 1 2.06 23.49 1.94
C MET A 1 2.11 22.78 3.28
N ALA A 2 1.89 23.51 4.37
CA ALA A 2 1.97 22.96 5.73
C ALA A 2 0.70 22.14 6.02
N PHE A 3 0.88 20.89 6.45
CA PHE A 3 -0.22 20.12 7.02
C PHE A 3 -0.41 20.60 8.47
N ASP A 4 -1.37 21.49 8.68
CA ASP A 4 -1.79 21.90 10.02
C ASP A 4 -2.73 20.84 10.60
N PHE A 5 -2.31 20.21 11.70
CA PHE A 5 -3.00 19.10 12.38
C PHE A 5 -3.55 19.52 13.76
N GLY A 6 -3.68 20.82 14.05
CA GLY A 6 -4.16 21.31 15.34
C GLY A 6 -5.68 21.44 15.44
N SER A 7 -6.31 20.81 16.43
CA SER A 7 -7.51 21.36 17.06
C SER A 7 -7.12 22.57 17.91
N GLU A 8 -8.04 23.50 18.18
CA GLU A 8 -7.79 24.73 18.96
C GLU A 8 -7.16 24.52 20.35
N SER A 9 -7.16 23.28 20.86
CA SER A 9 -6.52 22.86 22.11
C SER A 9 -5.05 22.39 21.99
N GLY A 10 -4.48 22.30 20.77
CA GLY A 10 -3.09 21.90 20.53
C GLY A 10 -2.74 20.45 20.86
N GLN A 11 -3.71 19.60 21.21
CA GLN A 11 -3.45 18.20 21.57
C GLN A 11 -3.65 17.26 20.37
N PHE A 12 -2.53 16.80 19.80
CA PHE A 12 -2.53 15.73 18.80
C PHE A 12 -2.80 14.38 19.48
N SER A 13 -3.80 13.64 19.00
CA SER A 13 -4.11 12.29 19.46
C SER A 13 -4.25 11.35 18.28
N LEU A 14 -3.76 10.11 18.41
CA LEU A 14 -4.02 9.07 17.43
C LEU A 14 -5.52 8.82 17.24
N LYS A 15 -6.34 9.10 18.27
CA LYS A 15 -7.80 8.99 18.19
C LYS A 15 -8.39 10.07 17.27
N SER A 16 -7.93 11.32 17.39
CA SER A 16 -8.41 12.41 16.54
C SER A 16 -7.90 12.28 15.11
N LEU A 17 -6.63 11.88 14.92
CA LEU A 17 -6.09 11.58 13.59
C LEU A 17 -6.85 10.43 12.93
N ARG A 18 -7.10 9.33 13.64
CA ARG A 18 -7.85 8.19 13.12
C ARG A 18 -9.27 8.60 12.70
N CYS A 19 -9.98 9.36 13.52
CA CYS A 19 -11.32 9.88 13.20
C CYS A 19 -11.30 10.78 11.96
N LEU A 20 -10.32 11.69 11.85
CA LEU A 20 -10.12 12.54 10.68
C LEU A 20 -9.82 11.73 9.42
N MET A 21 -8.98 10.70 9.53
CA MET A 21 -8.69 9.79 8.43
C MET A 21 -9.95 9.03 8.01
N GLU A 22 -10.70 8.46 8.96
CA GLU A 22 -11.97 7.78 8.69
C GLU A 22 -12.96 8.73 7.98
N HIS A 23 -13.06 9.99 8.40
CA HIS A 23 -14.00 10.96 7.81
C HIS A 23 -13.55 11.54 6.46
N LYS A 24 -12.26 11.88 6.29
CA LYS A 24 -11.72 12.45 5.03
C LYS A 24 -11.48 11.41 3.94
N PHE A 25 -11.23 10.15 4.29
CA PHE A 25 -11.06 9.08 3.29
C PHE A 25 -12.37 8.45 2.85
N PHE A 26 -13.44 8.56 3.65
CA PHE A 26 -14.80 8.13 3.23
C PHE A 26 -15.43 9.08 2.23
N PHE A 27 -15.12 10.37 2.31
CA PHE A 27 -15.68 11.40 1.44
C PHE A 27 -14.56 12.10 0.68
N SER A 28 -14.41 11.73 -0.59
CA SER A 28 -13.76 12.53 -1.64
C SER A 28 -12.29 12.91 -1.42
N ASP A 29 -11.37 12.17 -2.01
CA ASP A 29 -10.59 12.69 -3.15
C ASP A 29 -9.76 11.57 -3.81
N LEU A 30 -9.50 11.76 -5.11
CA LEU A 30 -8.75 10.94 -6.07
C LEU A 30 -9.65 10.10 -6.99
N ARG A 31 -9.61 10.47 -8.27
CA ARG A 31 -10.23 9.84 -9.45
C ARG A 31 -9.75 8.39 -9.71
N ILE A 32 -9.27 7.71 -8.68
CA ILE A 32 -8.72 6.37 -8.70
C ILE A 32 -9.59 5.56 -7.74
N GLY A 33 -10.50 4.76 -8.28
CA GLY A 33 -11.62 4.12 -7.59
C GLY A 33 -11.22 3.03 -6.61
N TYR A 34 -10.56 3.40 -5.50
CA TYR A 34 -10.32 2.49 -4.39
C TYR A 34 -11.46 2.57 -3.38
N GLU A 35 -12.19 1.48 -3.22
CA GLU A 35 -13.26 1.34 -2.22
C GLU A 35 -12.75 0.63 -0.96
N TRP A 36 -13.10 1.18 0.20
CA TRP A 36 -12.74 0.59 1.48
C TRP A 36 -13.55 -0.69 1.73
N ASN A 37 -12.86 -1.78 2.07
CA ASN A 37 -13.51 -3.05 2.40
C ASN A 37 -13.73 -3.17 3.92
N GLY A 38 -14.98 -3.17 4.37
CA GLY A 38 -15.35 -3.28 5.79
C GLY A 38 -15.00 -4.62 6.45
N TRP A 39 -14.69 -5.65 5.66
CA TRP A 39 -14.31 -6.98 6.16
C TRP A 39 -12.84 -7.10 6.54
N VAL A 40 -12.00 -6.14 6.13
CA VAL A 40 -10.57 -6.17 6.45
C VAL A 40 -10.19 -5.12 7.49
N PRO A 41 -9.15 -5.37 8.31
CA PRO A 41 -8.68 -4.36 9.26
C PRO A 41 -8.27 -3.06 8.57
N ILE A 42 -8.50 -1.92 9.23
CA ILE A 42 -8.20 -0.57 8.70
C ILE A 42 -6.77 -0.44 8.15
N LYS A 43 -5.78 -1.08 8.79
CA LYS A 43 -4.38 -1.09 8.35
C LYS A 43 -4.19 -1.71 6.96
N VAL A 44 -4.99 -2.73 6.63
CA VAL A 44 -4.94 -3.42 5.33
C VAL A 44 -5.49 -2.49 4.25
N ASN A 45 -6.66 -1.90 4.50
CA ASN A 45 -7.22 -0.92 3.57
C ASN A 45 -6.28 0.28 3.36
N PHE A 46 -5.61 0.76 4.41
CA PHE A 46 -4.67 1.87 4.28
C PHE A 46 -3.44 1.51 3.42
N VAL A 47 -2.95 0.27 3.51
CA VAL A 47 -1.88 -0.21 2.63
C VAL A 47 -2.38 -0.31 1.19
N ALA A 48 -3.57 -0.88 0.95
CA ALA A 48 -4.15 -1.02 -0.37
C ALA A 48 -4.48 0.33 -1.02
N TRP A 49 -5.00 1.29 -0.26
CA TRP A 49 -5.19 2.67 -0.70
C TRP A 49 -3.86 3.30 -1.13
N ARG A 50 -2.80 3.19 -0.32
CA ARG A 50 -1.48 3.68 -0.69
C ARG A 50 -0.88 2.95 -1.88
N LEU A 51 -1.18 1.66 -2.05
CA LEU A 51 -0.75 0.84 -3.19
C LEU A 51 -1.35 1.39 -4.49
N VAL A 52 -2.67 1.59 -4.53
CA VAL A 52 -3.41 2.09 -5.70
C VAL A 52 -2.94 3.48 -6.13
N LEU A 53 -2.48 4.30 -5.20
CA LEU A 53 -1.92 5.62 -5.49
C LEU A 53 -0.43 5.60 -5.88
N ASN A 54 0.20 4.42 -5.94
CA ASN A 54 1.64 4.22 -6.05
C ASN A 54 2.42 5.06 -5.00
N ARG A 55 1.94 5.09 -3.76
CA ARG A 55 2.50 5.89 -2.66
C ARG A 55 3.26 5.07 -1.62
N LEU A 56 3.34 3.75 -1.79
CA LEU A 56 4.15 2.91 -0.91
C LEU A 56 5.63 3.30 -0.99
N PRO A 57 6.37 3.19 0.13
CA PRO A 57 7.78 3.56 0.20
C PRO A 57 8.68 2.45 -0.37
N THR A 58 8.41 2.02 -1.61
CA THR A 58 9.27 1.03 -2.29
C THR A 58 10.57 1.69 -2.72
N ALA A 59 11.65 0.91 -2.92
CA ALA A 59 12.94 1.48 -3.32
C ALA A 59 12.83 2.39 -4.56
N VAL A 60 12.09 1.96 -5.58
CA VAL A 60 11.83 2.75 -6.79
C VAL A 60 11.14 4.09 -6.45
N ASN A 61 10.09 4.05 -5.62
CA ASN A 61 9.35 5.26 -5.23
C ASN A 61 10.17 6.19 -4.31
N LEU A 62 11.12 5.66 -3.53
CA LEU A 62 12.02 6.45 -2.70
C LEU A 62 13.05 7.19 -3.57
N VAL A 63 13.63 6.52 -4.58
CA VAL A 63 14.52 7.16 -5.56
C VAL A 63 13.80 8.29 -6.30
N GLN A 64 12.54 8.08 -6.70
CA GLN A 64 11.72 9.13 -7.32
C GLN A 64 11.49 10.35 -6.42
N ARG A 65 11.59 10.18 -5.09
CA ARG A 65 11.49 11.26 -4.10
C ARG A 65 12.87 11.82 -3.72
N ASN A 66 13.88 11.58 -4.56
CA ASN A 66 15.26 12.04 -4.38
C ASN A 66 15.91 11.51 -3.09
N ILE A 67 15.45 10.37 -2.57
CA ILE A 67 16.12 9.67 -1.48
C ILE A 67 17.20 8.78 -2.10
N ASN A 68 18.44 8.92 -1.62
CA ASN A 68 19.56 8.12 -2.12
C ASN A 68 19.42 6.65 -1.68
N ILE A 69 19.02 5.79 -2.61
CA ILE A 69 18.95 4.34 -2.42
C ILE A 69 19.96 3.69 -3.37
N PRO A 70 21.09 3.16 -2.87
CA PRO A 70 22.15 2.61 -3.72
C PRO A 70 21.77 1.34 -4.49
N ASP A 71 20.85 0.53 -3.93
CA ASP A 71 20.42 -0.73 -4.52
C ASP A 71 18.91 -0.86 -4.43
N THR A 72 18.25 -0.66 -5.58
CA THR A 72 16.80 -0.71 -5.75
C THR A 72 16.24 -2.11 -5.84
N ARG A 73 17.07 -3.16 -5.90
CA ARG A 73 16.58 -4.53 -5.98
C ARG A 73 15.71 -4.89 -4.78
N CYS A 74 14.63 -5.58 -5.08
CA CYS A 74 13.69 -6.18 -4.14
C CYS A 74 14.43 -7.01 -3.10
N LYS A 75 14.27 -6.67 -1.82
CA LYS A 75 14.96 -7.39 -0.74
C LYS A 75 14.38 -8.78 -0.44
N VAL A 76 13.31 -9.17 -1.15
CA VAL A 76 12.68 -10.48 -1.02
C VAL A 76 13.25 -11.48 -2.01
N CYS A 77 13.28 -11.16 -3.32
CA CYS A 77 13.83 -12.06 -4.34
C CYS A 77 15.24 -11.68 -4.81
N ASN A 78 15.66 -10.42 -4.64
CA ASN A 78 16.95 -9.88 -5.06
C ASN A 78 17.24 -9.96 -6.59
N GLU A 79 16.20 -10.14 -7.40
CA GLU A 79 16.29 -10.30 -8.87
C GLU A 79 15.94 -9.02 -9.63
N GLU A 80 14.87 -8.32 -9.22
CA GLU A 80 14.30 -7.16 -9.92
C GLU A 80 14.15 -5.97 -8.98
N ASP A 81 13.91 -4.78 -9.53
CA ASP A 81 13.69 -3.56 -8.75
C ASP A 81 12.42 -3.62 -7.87
N GLU A 82 12.53 -3.08 -6.66
CA GLU A 82 11.45 -3.01 -5.68
C GLU A 82 10.42 -1.94 -6.08
N SER A 83 9.45 -2.38 -6.87
CA SER A 83 8.23 -1.64 -7.20
C SER A 83 7.01 -2.26 -6.53
N ALA A 84 5.91 -1.50 -6.46
CA ALA A 84 4.64 -1.98 -5.93
C ALA A 84 4.10 -3.20 -6.71
N SER A 85 4.17 -3.17 -8.04
CA SER A 85 3.73 -4.30 -8.87
C SER A 85 4.62 -5.53 -8.67
N HIS A 86 5.94 -5.33 -8.54
CA HIS A 86 6.83 -6.43 -8.24
C HIS A 86 6.54 -7.04 -6.86
N LEU A 87 6.51 -6.24 -5.79
CA LEU A 87 6.32 -6.73 -4.43
C LEU A 87 5.02 -7.52 -4.22
N PHE A 88 3.93 -7.14 -4.88
CA PHE A 88 2.61 -7.74 -4.63
C PHE A 88 2.15 -8.74 -5.70
N VAL A 89 2.78 -8.76 -6.88
CA VAL A 89 2.32 -9.59 -8.01
C VAL A 89 3.48 -10.35 -8.66
N ALA A 90 4.49 -9.65 -9.17
CA ALA A 90 5.50 -10.29 -10.03
C ALA A 90 6.62 -11.01 -9.27
N CYS A 91 6.88 -10.66 -8.00
CA CYS A 91 7.92 -11.30 -7.20
C CYS A 91 7.65 -12.80 -7.04
N ASN A 92 8.66 -13.64 -7.22
CA ASN A 92 8.56 -15.10 -7.04
C ASN A 92 7.98 -15.49 -5.66
N PHE A 93 8.25 -14.70 -4.63
CA PHE A 93 7.63 -14.89 -3.32
C PHE A 93 6.13 -14.56 -3.33
N ALA A 94 5.74 -13.44 -3.93
CA ALA A 94 4.34 -13.04 -4.05
C ALA A 94 3.53 -14.06 -4.87
N GLN A 95 4.08 -14.55 -5.98
CA GLN A 95 3.45 -15.59 -6.80
C GLN A 95 3.16 -16.85 -5.98
N LYS A 96 4.12 -17.34 -5.19
CA LYS A 96 3.91 -18.48 -4.27
C LYS A 96 2.78 -18.22 -3.27
N VAL A 97 2.71 -17.01 -2.70
CA VAL A 97 1.61 -16.63 -1.79
C VAL A 97 0.26 -16.70 -2.51
N TRP A 98 0.18 -16.17 -3.73
CA TRP A 98 -1.03 -16.24 -4.53
C TRP A 98 -1.42 -17.67 -4.90
N ASP A 99 -0.47 -18.55 -5.21
CA ASP A 99 -0.75 -19.97 -5.48
C ASP A 99 -1.39 -20.65 -4.26
N PHE A 100 -0.92 -20.35 -3.04
CA PHE A 100 -1.55 -20.84 -1.81
C PHE A 100 -2.98 -20.31 -1.64
N VAL A 101 -3.20 -19.01 -1.90
CA VAL A 101 -4.54 -18.39 -1.80
C VAL A 101 -5.50 -18.99 -2.84
N VAL A 102 -5.04 -19.15 -4.08
CA VAL A 102 -5.79 -19.78 -5.18
C VAL A 102 -6.18 -21.21 -4.82
N GLY A 103 -5.24 -22.00 -4.30
CA GLY A 103 -5.50 -23.35 -3.82
C GLY A 103 -6.54 -23.37 -2.69
N TRP A 104 -6.46 -22.44 -1.75
CA TRP A 104 -7.43 -22.31 -0.66
C TRP A 104 -8.83 -21.94 -1.18
N CYS A 105 -8.91 -21.00 -2.13
CA CYS A 105 -10.16 -20.56 -2.73
C CYS A 105 -10.70 -21.51 -3.81
N ARG A 106 -9.96 -22.58 -4.16
CA ARG A 106 -10.28 -23.52 -5.26
C ARG A 106 -10.48 -22.81 -6.60
N LEU A 107 -9.63 -21.83 -6.87
CA LEU A 107 -9.60 -21.10 -8.13
C LEU A 107 -8.61 -21.74 -9.11
N GLY A 108 -8.72 -21.41 -10.41
CA GLY A 108 -7.70 -21.77 -11.40
C GLY A 108 -6.38 -21.01 -11.18
N PRO A 109 -5.25 -21.50 -11.73
CA PRO A 109 -3.96 -20.84 -11.57
C PRO A 109 -3.98 -19.39 -12.08
N LEU A 110 -3.49 -18.46 -11.26
CA LEU A 110 -3.45 -17.03 -11.60
C LEU A 110 -2.24 -16.65 -12.46
N PHE A 111 -1.14 -17.38 -12.30
CA PHE A 111 0.08 -17.19 -13.07
C PHE A 111 0.32 -18.46 -13.88
N TYR A 112 0.44 -18.31 -15.20
CA TYR A 112 0.86 -19.41 -16.07
C TYR A 112 2.39 -19.39 -16.15
N PRO A 113 3.07 -20.55 -16.03
CA PRO A 113 4.52 -20.64 -16.13
C PRO A 113 5.05 -20.27 -17.53
#